data_AF-A0A9P0N3W6-F1
#
_entry.id   AF-A0A9P0N3W6-F1
#
_cell.length_a   1.000
_cell.length_b   1.000
_cell.length_c   1.000
_cell.angle_alpha   90.00
_cell.angle_beta   90.00
_cell.angle_gamma   90.00
#
_symmetry.space_group_name_H-M   'P 1'
#
loop_
_entity.id
_entity.type
_entity.pdbx_description
1 polymer ?
#
loop_
_entity_poly.entity_id
_entity_poly.type
_entity_poly.pdbx_seq_one_letter_code
_entity_poly.pdbx_strand_id
1 'polypeptide(L)'
;MATELKTVYDKLKSIKTNLVKSNYSRRTKVYLQQKLNEATQLRRQFDGCMLILSQQIERKQLKSPVLVEIQAYCDLIRQIYIEIEGICSKEYCSPSHSIVEGIDSESIDMASFDFKIATSLLPVMTGDENITKDLIDAIELYSSTLNDQGNNMLINFIKNALKSKCKTKVIKYL
;
A
#
# COMPACT_ATOMS: atom_id res chain seq x y z
N MET A 1 9.85 -9.97 -22.85
CA MET A 1 10.92 -10.31 -21.88
C MET A 1 11.76 -9.12 -21.46
N ALA A 2 12.78 -8.67 -22.20
CA ALA A 2 13.63 -7.54 -21.75
C ALA A 2 12.83 -6.24 -21.51
N THR A 3 11.85 -5.95 -22.36
CA THR A 3 10.92 -4.80 -22.21
C THR A 3 10.01 -4.90 -20.98
N GLU A 4 9.55 -6.10 -20.66
CA GLU A 4 8.69 -6.35 -19.48
C GLU A 4 9.49 -6.21 -18.19
N LEU A 5 10.70 -6.78 -18.14
CA LEU A 5 11.62 -6.63 -17.02
C LEU A 5 11.99 -5.17 -16.78
N LYS A 6 12.28 -4.42 -17.86
CA LYS A 6 12.50 -2.98 -17.78
C LYS A 6 11.29 -2.25 -17.18
N THR A 7 10.08 -2.59 -17.62
CA THR A 7 8.84 -1.99 -17.11
C THR A 7 8.65 -2.27 -15.61
N VAL A 8 8.92 -3.50 -15.17
CA VAL A 8 8.88 -3.86 -13.74
C VAL A 8 9.90 -3.05 -12.95
N TYR A 9 11.13 -2.95 -13.46
CA TYR A 9 12.19 -2.17 -12.85
C TYR A 9 11.81 -0.69 -12.70
N ASP A 10 11.29 -0.06 -13.77
CA ASP A 10 10.92 1.36 -13.76
C ASP A 10 9.79 1.64 -12.74
N LYS A 11 8.83 0.72 -12.60
CA LYS A 11 7.77 0.83 -11.59
C LYS A 11 8.32 0.70 -10.17
N LEU A 12 9.18 -0.28 -9.90
CA LEU A 12 9.84 -0.42 -8.59
C LEU A 12 10.69 0.81 -8.26
N LYS A 13 11.38 1.37 -9.26
CA LYS A 13 12.16 2.60 -9.10
C LYS A 13 11.30 3.80 -8.74
N SER A 14 10.11 3.92 -9.33
CA SER A 14 9.13 4.93 -8.95
C SER A 14 8.69 4.77 -7.49
N ILE A 15 8.36 3.54 -7.06
CA ILE A 15 7.99 3.24 -5.66
C ILE A 15 9.11 3.64 -4.70
N LYS A 16 10.35 3.19 -4.95
CA LYS A 16 11.51 3.57 -4.13
C LYS A 16 11.69 5.09 -4.07
N THR A 17 11.58 5.76 -5.21
CA THR A 17 11.73 7.22 -5.27
C THR A 17 10.67 7.93 -4.43
N ASN A 18 9.42 7.46 -4.47
CA ASN A 18 8.34 8.01 -3.67
C ASN A 18 8.51 7.73 -2.18
N LEU A 19 9.03 6.55 -1.82
CA LEU A 19 9.39 6.21 -0.44
C LEU A 19 10.50 7.11 0.09
N VAL A 20 11.57 7.34 -0.67
CA VAL A 20 12.68 8.21 -0.26
C VAL A 20 12.24 9.68 -0.17
N LYS A 21 11.38 10.14 -1.08
CA LYS A 21 10.89 11.53 -1.13
C LYS A 21 9.77 11.82 -0.14
N SER A 22 9.09 10.81 0.41
CA SER A 22 8.05 11.07 1.40
C SER A 22 8.70 11.58 2.69
N ASN A 23 8.20 12.71 3.21
CA ASN A 23 8.59 13.20 4.53
C ASN A 23 8.25 12.18 5.62
N TYR A 24 9.02 12.14 6.71
CA TYR A 24 8.82 11.22 7.84
C TYR A 24 7.36 11.20 8.34
N SER A 25 6.70 12.35 8.39
CA SER A 25 5.28 12.49 8.78
C SER A 25 4.27 11.80 7.85
N ARG A 26 4.65 11.47 6.61
CA ARG A 26 3.83 10.72 5.64
C ARG A 26 4.12 9.22 5.64
N ARG A 27 5.21 8.77 6.28
CA ARG A 27 5.59 7.36 6.39
C ARG A 27 4.87 6.69 7.54
N THR A 28 3.54 6.68 7.46
CA THR A 28 2.72 5.88 8.37
C THR A 28 2.92 4.40 8.05
N LYS A 29 2.70 3.52 9.03
CA LYS A 29 2.74 2.05 8.83
C LYS A 29 1.84 1.62 7.66
N VAL A 30 0.69 2.28 7.50
CA VAL A 30 -0.26 2.03 6.40
C VAL A 30 0.33 2.41 5.04
N TYR A 31 0.93 3.60 4.92
CA TYR A 31 1.57 4.03 3.67
C TYR A 31 2.73 3.10 3.28
N LEU A 32 3.56 2.72 4.25
CA LEU A 32 4.67 1.80 4.01
C LEU A 32 4.18 0.40 3.61
N GLN A 33 3.13 -0.10 4.27
CA GLN A 33 2.52 -1.38 3.91
C GLN A 33 1.89 -1.35 2.52
N GLN A 34 1.24 -0.26 2.13
CA GLN A 34 0.68 -0.10 0.78
C GLN A 34 1.79 -0.15 -0.27
N LYS A 35 2.89 0.58 -0.06
CA LYS A 35 4.03 0.59 -1.00
C LYS A 35 4.76 -0.74 -1.05
N LEU A 36 4.84 -1.44 0.08
CA LEU A 36 5.37 -2.80 0.12
C LEU A 36 4.46 -3.75 -0.66
N ASN A 37 3.13 -3.69 -0.49
CA ASN A 37 2.18 -4.52 -1.23
C ASN A 37 2.25 -4.27 -2.74
N GLU A 38 2.34 -3.01 -3.18
CA GLU A 38 2.57 -2.65 -4.59
C GLU A 38 3.88 -3.26 -5.12
N ALA A 39 4.97 -3.18 -4.36
CA ALA A 39 6.25 -3.78 -4.72
C ALA A 39 6.18 -5.31 -4.78
N THR A 40 5.46 -5.96 -3.85
CA THR A 40 5.26 -7.41 -3.82
C THR A 40 4.48 -7.91 -5.04
N GLN A 41 3.46 -7.16 -5.49
CA GLN A 41 2.75 -7.49 -6.73
C GLN A 41 3.69 -7.44 -7.95
N LEU A 42 4.54 -6.42 -8.04
CA LEU A 42 5.56 -6.31 -9.09
C LEU A 42 6.59 -7.44 -8.99
N ARG A 43 6.94 -7.87 -7.78
CA ARG A 43 7.82 -9.02 -7.56
C ARG A 43 7.21 -10.31 -8.10
N ARG A 44 5.91 -10.55 -7.88
CA ARG A 44 5.21 -11.70 -8.48
C ARG A 44 5.21 -11.66 -10.01
N GLN A 45 5.06 -10.48 -10.61
CA GLN A 45 5.18 -10.31 -12.07
C GLN A 45 6.59 -10.66 -12.56
N PHE A 46 7.62 -10.23 -11.83
CA PHE A 46 9.00 -10.61 -12.10
C PHE A 46 9.20 -12.12 -11.99
N ASP A 47 8.72 -12.76 -10.94
CA ASP A 47 8.86 -14.21 -10.75
C ASP A 47 8.16 -14.99 -11.89
N GLY A 48 7.02 -14.51 -12.37
CA GLY A 48 6.35 -15.03 -13.56
C GLY A 48 7.20 -14.90 -14.83
N CYS A 49 7.86 -13.74 -15.03
CA CYS A 49 8.80 -13.56 -16.14
C CYS A 49 9.98 -14.54 -16.03
N MET A 50 10.52 -14.75 -14.83
CA MET A 50 11.63 -15.66 -14.60
C MET A 50 11.29 -17.11 -14.95
N LEU A 51 10.04 -17.53 -14.69
CA LEU A 51 9.55 -18.87 -15.05
C LEU A 51 9.45 -19.06 -16.57
N ILE A 52 9.06 -18.02 -17.30
CA ILE A 52 9.07 -18.04 -18.78
C ILE A 52 10.51 -18.05 -19.31
N LEU A 53 11.40 -17.27 -18.68
CA LEU A 53 12.80 -17.19 -19.06
C LEU A 53 13.51 -18.54 -18.92
N SER A 54 13.30 -19.25 -17.81
CA SER A 54 13.92 -20.56 -17.58
C SER A 54 13.50 -21.56 -18.64
N GLN A 55 12.21 -21.60 -19.01
CA GLN A 55 11.70 -22.44 -20.09
C GLN A 55 12.33 -22.10 -21.46
N GLN A 56 12.56 -20.81 -21.76
CA GLN A 56 13.18 -20.38 -23.01
C GLN A 56 14.67 -20.73 -23.08
N ILE A 57 15.37 -20.68 -21.93
CA ILE A 57 16.78 -21.10 -21.81
C ILE A 57 16.91 -22.62 -22.02
N GLU A 58 16.08 -23.42 -21.38
CA GLU A 58 16.07 -24.88 -21.54
C GLU A 58 15.84 -25.30 -23.01
N ARG A 59 14.97 -24.57 -23.71
CA ARG A 59 14.67 -24.79 -25.14
C ARG A 59 15.74 -24.22 -26.08
N LYS A 60 16.84 -23.64 -25.57
CA LYS A 60 17.91 -22.98 -26.33
C LYS A 60 17.40 -21.89 -27.31
N GLN A 61 16.30 -21.21 -26.94
CA GLN A 61 15.65 -20.21 -27.80
C GLN A 61 16.27 -18.82 -27.69
N LEU A 62 17.21 -18.61 -26.77
CA LEU A 62 17.81 -17.31 -26.49
C LEU A 62 19.29 -17.26 -26.87
N LYS A 63 19.70 -16.16 -27.50
CA LYS A 63 21.10 -15.87 -27.86
C LYS A 63 21.84 -15.27 -26.65
N SER A 64 23.12 -15.62 -26.49
CA SER A 64 24.01 -15.17 -25.40
C SER A 64 23.92 -13.66 -25.04
N PRO A 65 23.96 -12.70 -25.99
CA PRO A 65 23.91 -11.27 -25.63
C PRO A 65 22.57 -10.83 -25.01
N VAL A 66 21.46 -11.45 -25.40
CA VAL A 66 20.13 -11.16 -24.83
C VAL A 66 20.04 -11.65 -23.39
N LEU A 67 20.73 -12.74 -23.07
CA LEU A 67 20.80 -13.27 -21.70
C LEU A 67 21.56 -12.35 -20.75
N VAL A 68 22.63 -11.71 -21.22
CA VAL A 68 23.40 -10.74 -20.42
C VAL A 68 22.55 -9.53 -20.06
N GLU A 69 21.81 -8.97 -21.02
CA GLU A 69 20.92 -7.84 -20.78
C GLU A 69 19.79 -8.20 -19.79
N ILE A 70 19.18 -9.38 -19.98
CA ILE A 70 18.13 -9.87 -19.07
C ILE A 70 18.67 -10.06 -17.65
N GLN A 71 19.86 -10.66 -17.51
CA GLN A 71 20.49 -10.88 -16.22
C GLN A 71 20.73 -9.55 -15.48
N ALA A 72 21.20 -8.52 -16.19
CA ALA A 72 21.38 -7.19 -15.60
C ALA A 72 20.08 -6.62 -15.02
N TYR A 73 18.96 -6.75 -15.73
CA TYR A 73 17.65 -6.32 -15.21
C TYR A 73 17.21 -7.17 -14.00
N CYS A 74 17.44 -8.48 -14.02
CA CYS A 74 17.11 -9.35 -12.89
C CYS A 74 17.82 -8.90 -11.61
N ASP A 75 19.10 -8.59 -11.71
CA ASP A 75 19.90 -8.17 -10.55
C ASP A 75 19.47 -6.78 -10.05
N LEU A 76 19.18 -5.86 -10.96
CA LEU A 76 18.61 -4.55 -10.62
C LEU A 76 17.24 -4.65 -9.92
N ILE A 77 16.36 -5.53 -10.39
CA ILE A 77 15.02 -5.76 -9.80
C ILE A 77 15.13 -6.36 -8.41
N ARG A 78 16.00 -7.36 -8.21
CA ARG A 78 16.23 -7.96 -6.89
C ARG A 78 16.76 -6.92 -5.90
N GLN A 79 17.77 -6.16 -6.32
CA GLN A 79 18.39 -5.16 -5.48
C GLN A 79 17.41 -4.07 -5.05
N ILE A 80 16.63 -3.52 -5.99
CA ILE A 80 15.69 -2.44 -5.68
C ILE A 80 14.54 -2.91 -4.77
N TYR A 81 14.12 -4.17 -4.92
CA TYR A 81 13.10 -4.76 -4.06
C TYR A 81 13.59 -4.92 -2.62
N ILE A 82 14.81 -5.43 -2.42
CA ILE A 82 15.46 -5.52 -1.09
C ILE A 82 15.56 -4.14 -0.43
N GLU A 83 15.90 -3.11 -1.20
CA GLU A 83 15.98 -1.75 -0.68
C GLU A 83 14.61 -1.20 -0.27
N ILE A 84 13.55 -1.48 -1.03
CA ILE A 84 12.17 -1.13 -0.66
C ILE A 84 11.76 -1.83 0.64
N GLU A 85 11.99 -3.14 0.74
CA GLU A 85 11.75 -3.90 1.98
C GLU A 85 12.54 -3.33 3.15
N GLY A 86 13.79 -2.94 2.92
CA GLY A 86 14.65 -2.31 3.92
C GLY A 86 14.10 -0.98 4.42
N ILE A 87 13.57 -0.13 3.55
CA ILE A 87 12.94 1.14 3.95
C ILE A 87 11.66 0.86 4.74
N CYS A 88 10.79 -0.01 4.22
CA CYS A 88 9.51 -0.32 4.87
C CYS A 88 9.67 -1.03 6.22
N SER A 89 10.76 -1.78 6.42
CA SER A 89 11.04 -2.50 7.67
C SER A 89 11.71 -1.63 8.75
N LYS A 90 12.39 -0.54 8.38
CA LYS A 90 13.22 0.26 9.29
C LYS A 90 12.54 1.50 9.88
N GLU A 91 11.46 1.99 9.26
CA GLU A 91 10.84 3.24 9.67
C GLU A 91 9.42 3.00 10.19
N TYR A 92 9.30 2.85 11.51
CA TYR A 92 8.03 3.00 12.20
C TYR A 92 8.10 4.23 13.10
N CYS A 93 7.18 5.16 12.92
CA CYS A 93 6.85 6.11 13.97
C CYS A 93 5.86 5.39 14.88
N SER A 94 6.29 4.93 16.06
CA SER A 94 5.33 4.60 17.12
C SER A 94 4.51 5.86 17.40
N PRO A 95 3.16 5.77 17.51
CA PRO A 95 2.39 6.87 18.04
C PRO A 95 2.94 7.13 19.44
N SER A 96 3.54 8.29 19.62
CA SER A 96 4.08 8.73 20.90
C SER A 96 2.91 8.89 21.87
N HIS A 97 2.62 7.83 22.63
CA HIS A 97 2.08 7.91 23.98
C HIS A 97 2.76 6.85 24.83
N SER A 98 3.82 7.27 25.49
CA SER A 98 4.21 6.74 26.80
C SER A 98 2.97 6.69 27.70
N ILE A 99 2.62 5.51 28.22
CA ILE A 99 2.04 5.31 29.56
C ILE A 99 2.26 3.83 29.93
N VAL A 100 3.22 3.64 30.84
CA VAL A 100 3.28 2.71 31.97
C VAL A 100 3.51 1.20 31.72
N GLU A 101 4.46 0.73 32.53
CA GLU A 101 5.04 -0.59 32.72
C GLU A 101 4.02 -1.73 32.93
N GLY A 102 4.39 -2.92 32.40
CA GLY A 102 4.09 -4.19 33.07
C GLY A 102 3.25 -5.21 32.28
N ILE A 103 3.90 -6.33 31.98
CA ILE A 103 3.35 -7.70 31.82
C ILE A 103 2.91 -8.13 30.41
N ASP A 104 3.78 -8.96 29.81
CA ASP A 104 3.61 -10.18 29.03
C ASP A 104 2.42 -10.44 28.08
N SER A 105 2.81 -10.82 26.85
CA SER A 105 2.27 -11.89 25.99
C SER A 105 0.89 -11.70 25.33
N GLU A 106 0.94 -11.67 23.99
CA GLU A 106 -0.12 -12.05 23.04
C GLU A 106 -1.46 -11.30 23.10
N SER A 107 -1.45 -10.06 22.61
CA SER A 107 -2.59 -9.54 21.87
C SER A 107 -2.08 -8.73 20.68
N ILE A 108 -2.63 -8.98 19.50
CA ILE A 108 -2.47 -8.09 18.35
C ILE A 108 -3.16 -6.81 18.77
N ASP A 109 -2.39 -5.82 19.22
CA ASP A 109 -2.93 -4.57 19.75
C ASP A 109 -3.57 -3.77 18.61
N MET A 110 -4.88 -3.96 18.46
CA MET A 110 -5.70 -3.31 17.44
C MET A 110 -5.90 -1.84 17.82
N ALA A 111 -5.60 -0.93 16.88
CA ALA A 111 -5.53 0.50 17.14
C ALA A 111 -6.92 1.08 17.48
N SER A 112 -6.92 2.16 18.26
CA SER A 112 -8.12 2.99 18.49
C SER A 112 -8.39 3.91 17.28
N PHE A 113 -9.65 4.33 17.12
CA PHE A 113 -10.06 5.19 16.01
C PHE A 113 -9.42 6.59 16.09
N ASP A 114 -8.86 7.06 14.96
CA ASP A 114 -8.20 8.34 14.80
C ASP A 114 -8.90 9.16 13.69
N PHE A 115 -9.45 10.30 14.07
CA PHE A 115 -10.17 11.21 13.18
C PHE A 115 -9.31 11.78 12.05
N LYS A 116 -8.02 12.02 12.28
CA LYS A 116 -7.09 12.55 11.26
C LYS A 116 -6.78 11.49 10.21
N ILE A 117 -6.61 10.24 10.65
CA ILE A 117 -6.42 9.11 9.74
C ILE A 117 -7.69 8.87 8.92
N ALA A 118 -8.86 8.84 9.57
CA ALA A 118 -10.13 8.67 8.88
C ALA A 118 -10.38 9.75 7.82
N THR A 119 -10.10 11.03 8.12
CA THR A 119 -10.26 12.15 7.17
C THR A 119 -9.23 12.15 6.05
N SER A 120 -8.01 11.65 6.28
CA SER A 120 -6.98 11.56 5.25
C SER A 120 -7.13 10.33 4.35
N LEU A 121 -7.68 9.23 4.89
CA LEU A 121 -7.76 7.94 4.22
C LEU A 121 -9.08 7.78 3.45
N LEU A 122 -10.18 8.27 4.01
CA LEU A 122 -11.50 8.11 3.40
C LEU A 122 -11.73 9.20 2.35
N PRO A 123 -11.86 8.86 1.06
CA PRO A 123 -12.12 9.84 0.03
C PRO A 123 -13.48 10.52 0.25
N VAL A 124 -13.54 11.80 -0.10
CA VAL A 124 -14.76 12.60 0.05
C VAL A 124 -15.79 12.12 -0.97
N MET A 125 -16.87 11.48 -0.52
CA MET A 125 -17.90 10.92 -1.41
C MET A 125 -18.53 12.01 -2.31
N THR A 126 -18.27 11.97 -3.61
CA THR A 126 -18.77 12.96 -4.59
C THR A 126 -19.96 12.46 -5.42
N GLY A 127 -20.33 11.18 -5.28
CA GLY A 127 -21.38 10.53 -6.07
C GLY A 127 -20.89 9.89 -7.37
N ASP A 128 -19.58 9.93 -7.64
CA ASP A 128 -18.92 9.14 -8.69
C ASP A 128 -18.78 7.67 -8.24
N GLU A 129 -19.05 6.73 -9.13
CA GLU A 129 -18.92 5.29 -8.86
C GLU A 129 -17.49 4.88 -8.54
N ASN A 130 -16.48 5.50 -9.18
CA ASN A 130 -15.08 5.18 -8.92
C ASN A 130 -14.67 5.58 -7.51
N ILE A 131 -15.10 6.77 -7.07
CA ILE A 131 -14.85 7.28 -5.71
C ILE A 131 -15.61 6.45 -4.66
N THR A 132 -16.74 5.85 -5.05
CA THR A 132 -17.51 4.96 -4.16
C THR A 132 -16.78 3.63 -3.94
N LYS A 133 -16.15 3.06 -4.97
CA LYS A 133 -15.31 1.86 -4.83
C LYS A 133 -14.09 2.14 -3.97
N ASP A 134 -13.37 3.23 -4.26
CA ASP A 134 -12.21 3.67 -3.46
C ASP A 134 -12.59 3.92 -1.99
N LEU A 135 -13.80 4.41 -1.74
CA LEU A 135 -14.31 4.61 -0.38
C LEU A 135 -14.57 3.28 0.34
N ILE A 136 -15.17 2.29 -0.33
CA ILE A 136 -15.41 0.96 0.25
C ILE A 136 -14.08 0.31 0.61
N ASP A 137 -13.12 0.31 -0.32
CA ASP A 137 -11.80 -0.26 -0.13
C ASP A 137 -11.06 0.42 1.04
N ALA A 138 -11.16 1.75 1.14
CA ALA A 138 -10.57 2.52 2.24
C ALA A 138 -11.23 2.25 3.61
N ILE A 139 -12.55 2.01 3.63
CA ILE A 139 -13.29 1.65 4.85
C ILE A 139 -12.90 0.25 5.32
N GLU A 140 -12.86 -0.73 4.42
CA GLU A 140 -12.45 -2.10 4.73
C GLU A 140 -11.02 -2.14 5.27
N LEU A 141 -10.12 -1.40 4.61
CA LEU A 141 -8.73 -1.27 5.04
C LEU A 141 -8.59 -0.62 6.42
N TYR A 142 -9.38 0.42 6.71
CA TYR A 142 -9.30 1.07 8.01
C TYR A 142 -9.91 0.20 9.11
N SER A 143 -11.06 -0.41 8.84
CA SER A 143 -11.76 -1.29 9.75
C SER A 143 -10.91 -2.50 10.18
N SER A 144 -10.09 -3.05 9.27
CA SER A 144 -9.18 -4.17 9.60
C SER A 144 -8.04 -3.80 10.55
N THR A 145 -7.83 -2.50 10.82
CA THR A 145 -6.78 -2.01 11.73
C THR A 145 -7.32 -1.57 13.09
N LEU A 146 -8.65 -1.56 13.26
CA LEU A 146 -9.34 -1.05 14.43
C LEU A 146 -9.86 -2.18 15.30
N ASN A 147 -9.87 -1.94 16.61
CA ASN A 147 -10.61 -2.78 17.55
C ASN A 147 -12.13 -2.55 17.41
N ASP A 148 -12.96 -3.37 18.06
CA ASP A 148 -14.43 -3.28 17.97
C ASP A 148 -14.98 -1.90 18.35
N GLN A 149 -14.35 -1.22 19.32
CA GLN A 149 -14.71 0.14 19.71
C GLN A 149 -14.36 1.16 18.60
N GLY A 150 -13.19 1.03 17.99
CA GLY A 150 -12.75 1.85 16.87
C GLY A 150 -13.62 1.63 15.63
N ASN A 151 -14.03 0.39 15.35
CA ASN A 151 -14.96 0.06 14.29
C ASN A 151 -16.32 0.74 14.49
N ASN A 152 -16.84 0.76 15.72
CA ASN A 152 -18.06 1.50 16.04
C ASN A 152 -17.91 3.02 15.81
N MET A 153 -16.75 3.59 16.13
CA MET A 153 -16.46 5.00 15.86
C MET A 153 -16.34 5.30 14.36
N LEU A 154 -15.71 4.42 13.58
CA LEU A 154 -15.63 4.51 12.13
C LEU A 154 -17.02 4.49 11.49
N ILE A 155 -17.88 3.57 11.91
CA ILE A 155 -19.27 3.49 11.45
C ILE A 155 -20.02 4.80 11.75
N ASN A 156 -19.85 5.37 12.94
CA ASN A 156 -20.48 6.63 13.31
C ASN A 156 -19.93 7.82 12.52
N PHE A 157 -18.62 7.83 12.25
CA PHE A 157 -17.98 8.85 11.41
C PHE A 157 -18.54 8.82 9.98
N ILE A 158 -18.63 7.64 9.36
CA ILE A 158 -19.19 7.46 8.02
C ILE A 158 -20.67 7.87 8.00
N LYS A 159 -21.47 7.42 8.99
CA LYS A 159 -22.87 7.82 9.13
C LYS A 159 -23.04 9.33 9.21
N ASN A 160 -22.19 10.03 9.96
CA ASN A 160 -22.23 11.48 10.08
C ASN A 160 -21.80 12.18 8.79
N ALA A 161 -20.78 11.66 8.11
CA ALA A 161 -20.35 12.16 6.80
C ALA A 161 -21.47 12.03 5.75
N LEU A 162 -22.17 10.89 5.70
CA LEU A 162 -23.31 10.65 4.81
C LEU A 162 -24.51 11.54 5.16
N LYS A 163 -24.87 11.64 6.44
CA LYS A 163 -25.99 12.50 6.90
C LYS A 163 -25.76 13.98 6.62
N SER A 164 -24.53 14.47 6.77
CA SER A 164 -24.18 15.87 6.48
C SER A 164 -24.41 16.24 5.01
N LYS A 165 -24.21 15.29 4.08
CA LYS A 165 -24.41 15.50 2.64
C LYS A 165 -25.85 15.29 2.19
N CYS A 166 -26.63 14.44 2.85
CA CYS A 166 -28.08 14.34 2.59
C CYS A 166 -28.85 15.62 2.93
N LYS A 167 -28.39 16.42 3.91
CA LYS A 167 -29.03 17.71 4.24
C LYS A 167 -28.88 18.78 3.17
N THR A 168 -27.80 18.73 2.37
CA THR A 168 -27.51 19.80 1.39
C THR A 168 -28.32 19.67 0.10
N LYS A 169 -28.91 18.50 -0.18
CA LYS A 169 -29.81 18.32 -1.34
C LYS A 169 -31.28 18.60 -1.06
N VAL A 170 -31.71 18.68 0.21
CA VAL A 170 -33.12 18.93 0.57
C VAL A 170 -33.42 20.43 0.73
N ILE A 171 -32.44 21.26 1.06
CA ILE A 171 -32.64 22.72 1.27
C ILE A 171 -32.59 23.51 -0.05
N LYS A 172 -32.39 22.86 -1.20
CA LYS A 172 -32.42 23.53 -2.53
C LYS A 172 -33.76 23.42 -3.27
N TYR A 173 -34.79 22.83 -2.66
CA TYR A 173 -36.11 22.64 -3.27
C TYR A 173 -37.30 22.87 -2.32
N LEU A 174 -37.11 23.62 -1.24
CA LEU A 174 -38.19 24.22 -0.43
C LEU A 174 -37.92 25.71 -0.32
#